data_AF-A0A7C3WHQ5-F1
#
_entry.id   AF-A0A7C3WHQ5-F1
#
_cell.length_a   1.000
_cell.length_b   1.000
_cell.length_c   1.000
_cell.angle_alpha   90.00
_cell.angle_beta   90.00
_cell.angle_gamma   90.00
#
_symmetry.space_group_name_H-M   'P 1'
#
loop_
_entity.id
_entity.type
_entity.pdbx_description
1 polymer ?
#
loop_
_entity_poly.entity_id
_entity_poly.type
_entity_poly.pdbx_seq_one_letter_code
_entity_poly.pdbx_strand_id
1 'polypeptide(L)'
;MSKQKTAKRERKTPLWEVSCQFCGRRVISIAKKHPRKYCCHKHYRAANMMRQLEKRLAKGIAAEWESGFYQRLKKMQERTREEVMKETLNRIPK
;
A
#
# COMPACT_ATOMS: atom_id res chain seq x y z
N MET A 1 -14.82 64.98 -16.44
CA MET A 1 -14.68 64.15 -15.21
C MET A 1 -14.38 62.71 -15.63
N SER A 2 -13.08 62.35 -15.73
CA SER A 2 -12.63 61.06 -16.29
C SER A 2 -12.60 59.98 -15.21
N LYS A 3 -13.35 58.88 -15.40
CA LYS A 3 -13.38 57.74 -14.47
C LYS A 3 -12.12 56.89 -14.67
N GLN A 4 -11.16 56.99 -13.74
CA GLN A 4 -10.01 56.10 -13.68
C GLN A 4 -10.48 54.64 -13.51
N LYS A 5 -10.19 53.80 -14.51
CA LYS A 5 -10.30 52.33 -14.38
C LYS A 5 -9.14 51.86 -13.51
N THR A 6 -9.41 51.55 -12.25
CA THR A 6 -8.45 50.83 -11.38
C THR A 6 -8.09 49.48 -11.99
N ALA A 7 -6.80 49.30 -12.30
CA ALA A 7 -6.26 48.01 -12.72
C ALA A 7 -6.57 46.96 -11.64
N LYS A 8 -7.30 45.90 -12.00
CA LYS A 8 -7.48 44.73 -11.13
C LYS A 8 -6.10 44.11 -10.91
N ARG A 9 -5.52 44.31 -9.71
CA ARG A 9 -4.31 43.61 -9.27
C ARG A 9 -4.54 42.10 -9.41
N GLU A 10 -3.82 41.45 -10.33
CA GLU A 10 -3.75 39.99 -10.42
C GLU A 10 -3.18 39.45 -9.10
N ARG A 11 -4.04 38.95 -8.20
CA ARG A 11 -3.59 38.19 -7.04
C ARG A 11 -3.03 36.86 -7.55
N LYS A 12 -1.70 36.71 -7.56
CA LYS A 12 -1.06 35.40 -7.80
C LYS A 12 -1.52 34.43 -6.72
N THR A 13 -2.37 33.47 -7.08
CA THR A 13 -2.77 32.40 -6.17
C THR A 13 -1.53 31.59 -5.79
N PRO A 14 -1.24 31.39 -4.48
CA PRO A 14 -0.05 30.65 -4.08
C PRO A 14 -0.17 29.19 -4.52
N LEU A 15 0.80 28.74 -5.33
CA LEU A 15 0.92 27.38 -5.80
C LEU A 15 1.90 26.63 -4.91
N TRP A 16 1.51 25.43 -4.49
CA TRP A 16 2.31 24.54 -3.65
C TRP A 16 2.71 23.32 -4.47
N GLU A 17 4.00 23.02 -4.48
CA GLU A 17 4.51 21.82 -5.12
C GLU A 17 4.58 20.68 -4.12
N VAL A 18 3.93 19.57 -4.43
CA VAL A 18 3.93 18.35 -3.62
C VAL A 18 4.20 17.13 -4.50
N SER A 19 4.74 16.06 -3.93
CA SER A 19 5.00 14.84 -4.68
C SER A 19 3.77 13.93 -4.72
N CYS A 20 3.47 13.37 -5.89
CA CYS A 20 2.44 12.35 -6.07
C CYS A 20 2.76 11.13 -5.22
N GLN A 21 1.85 10.73 -4.33
CA GLN A 21 2.06 9.61 -3.42
C GLN A 21 2.18 8.25 -4.12
N PHE A 22 1.75 8.14 -5.38
CA PHE A 22 1.81 6.89 -6.14
C PHE A 22 3.07 6.77 -7.01
N CYS A 23 3.50 7.86 -7.67
CA CYS A 23 4.58 7.80 -8.67
C CYS A 23 5.71 8.81 -8.44
N GLY A 24 5.67 9.58 -7.34
CA GLY A 24 6.68 10.58 -6.99
C GLY A 24 6.70 11.85 -7.86
N ARG A 25 5.97 11.89 -8.99
CA ARG A 25 5.93 13.08 -9.87
C ARG A 25 5.44 14.31 -9.11
N ARG A 26 6.01 15.46 -9.43
CA ARG A 26 5.63 16.75 -8.87
C ARG A 26 4.18 17.11 -9.28
N VAL A 27 3.42 17.62 -8.32
CA VAL A 27 2.01 17.99 -8.44
C VAL A 27 1.84 19.38 -7.88
N ILE A 28 1.26 20.26 -8.68
CA ILE A 28 0.92 21.61 -8.24
C ILE A 28 -0.44 21.56 -7.55
N SER A 29 -0.51 22.11 -6.34
CA SER A 29 -1.72 22.26 -5.55
C SER A 29 -1.96 23.71 -5.17
N ILE A 30 -3.22 24.12 -5.26
CA ILE A 30 -3.64 25.49 -4.94
C ILE A 30 -3.88 25.66 -3.42
N ALA A 31 -4.07 24.56 -2.69
CA ALA A 31 -4.44 24.57 -1.28
C ALA A 31 -3.31 24.03 -0.39
N LYS A 32 -2.74 24.89 0.48
CA LYS A 32 -1.74 24.48 1.47
C LYS A 32 -2.28 23.47 2.48
N LYS A 33 -3.53 23.66 2.94
CA LYS A 33 -4.17 22.85 3.99
C LYS A 33 -4.55 21.45 3.51
N HIS A 34 -4.93 21.33 2.23
CA HIS A 34 -5.35 20.07 1.61
C HIS A 34 -4.67 19.92 0.24
N PRO A 35 -3.36 19.63 0.22
CA PRO A 35 -2.62 19.54 -1.02
C PRO A 35 -3.08 18.33 -1.84
N ARG A 36 -2.98 18.46 -3.15
CA ARG A 36 -3.33 17.40 -4.11
C ARG A 36 -2.36 16.23 -3.95
N LYS A 37 -2.87 15.06 -3.55
CA LYS A 37 -2.05 13.88 -3.23
C LYS A 37 -1.57 13.09 -4.46
N TYR A 38 -2.30 13.20 -5.58
CA TYR A 38 -2.07 12.39 -6.78
C TYR A 38 -2.05 13.27 -8.04
N CYS A 39 -1.13 12.99 -8.96
CA CYS A 39 -1.00 13.78 -10.19
C CYS A 39 -2.15 13.55 -11.17
N CYS A 40 -2.85 12.41 -11.11
CA CYS A 40 -3.96 12.07 -12.00
C CYS A 40 -4.96 11.12 -11.33
N HIS A 41 -6.14 10.99 -11.95
CA HIS A 41 -7.20 10.09 -11.47
C HIS A 41 -6.80 8.61 -11.52
N LYS A 42 -5.99 8.20 -12.51
CA LYS A 42 -5.50 6.82 -12.62
C LYS A 42 -4.69 6.42 -11.38
N HIS A 43 -3.78 7.29 -10.92
CA HIS A 43 -3.00 7.04 -9.71
C HIS A 43 -3.83 7.05 -8.43
N TYR A 44 -4.83 7.94 -8.34
CA TYR A 44 -5.79 7.88 -7.25
C TYR A 44 -6.53 6.53 -7.20
N ARG A 45 -7.04 6.05 -8.36
CA ARG A 45 -7.70 4.75 -8.45
C ARG A 45 -6.77 3.59 -8.11
N ALA A 46 -5.55 3.59 -8.63
CA ALA A 46 -4.56 2.55 -8.36
C ALA A 46 -4.20 2.50 -6.87
N ALA A 47 -3.95 3.64 -6.23
CA ALA A 47 -3.70 3.71 -4.79
C ALA A 47 -4.89 3.19 -3.97
N ASN A 48 -6.13 3.50 -4.39
CA ASN A 48 -7.32 2.98 -3.72
C ASN A 48 -7.50 1.46 -3.90
N MET A 49 -7.19 0.92 -5.09
CA MET A 49 -7.20 -0.53 -5.35
C MET A 49 -6.17 -1.25 -4.48
N MET A 50 -4.93 -0.77 -4.43
CA MET A 50 -3.87 -1.33 -3.57
C MET A 50 -4.31 -1.38 -2.11
N ARG A 51 -4.86 -0.26 -1.59
CA ARG A 51 -5.38 -0.20 -0.22
C ARG A 51 -6.52 -1.20 0.04
N GLN A 52 -7.37 -1.46 -0.94
CA GLN A 52 -8.43 -2.47 -0.78
C GLN A 52 -7.87 -3.90 -0.80
N LEU A 53 -6.86 -4.16 -1.63
CA LEU A 53 -6.16 -5.44 -1.65
C LEU A 53 -5.46 -5.70 -0.32
N GLU A 54 -4.73 -4.73 0.21
CA GLU A 54 -4.09 -4.82 1.53
C GLU A 54 -5.09 -5.14 2.64
N LYS A 55 -6.26 -4.48 2.64
CA LYS A 55 -7.34 -4.78 3.60
C LYS A 55 -7.88 -6.20 3.45
N ARG A 56 -8.01 -6.71 2.23
CA ARG A 56 -8.47 -8.09 1.97
C ARG A 56 -7.42 -9.10 2.42
N LEU A 57 -6.14 -8.86 2.11
CA LEU A 57 -5.03 -9.70 2.54
C LEU A 57 -4.94 -9.75 4.08
N ALA A 58 -5.04 -8.61 4.76
CA ALA A 58 -5.03 -8.56 6.22
C ALA A 58 -6.18 -9.37 6.85
N LYS A 59 -7.37 -9.32 6.26
CA LYS A 59 -8.52 -10.15 6.69
C LYS A 59 -8.29 -11.64 6.44
N GLY A 60 -7.73 -12.01 5.29
CA GLY A 60 -7.39 -13.39 4.95
C GLY A 60 -6.36 -13.97 5.91
N ILE A 61 -5.27 -13.22 6.15
CA ILE A 61 -4.24 -13.59 7.12
C ILE A 61 -4.87 -13.75 8.51
N ALA A 62 -5.65 -12.78 8.99
CA ALA A 62 -6.32 -12.90 10.30
C ALA A 62 -7.18 -14.17 10.40
N ALA A 63 -7.96 -14.49 9.36
CA ALA A 63 -8.75 -15.72 9.31
C ALA A 63 -7.88 -16.99 9.30
N GLU A 64 -6.73 -17.00 8.63
CA GLU A 64 -5.77 -18.11 8.68
C GLU A 64 -5.17 -18.30 10.09
N TRP A 65 -4.86 -17.19 10.78
CA TRP A 65 -4.40 -17.21 12.16
C TRP A 65 -5.47 -17.74 13.13
N GLU A 66 -6.71 -17.24 13.04
CA GLU A 66 -7.83 -17.66 13.88
C GLU A 66 -8.25 -19.11 13.62
N SER A 67 -8.19 -19.57 12.36
CA SER A 67 -8.54 -20.94 12.00
C SER A 67 -7.51 -21.98 12.46
N GLY A 68 -6.36 -21.56 13.03
CA GLY A 68 -5.27 -22.46 13.44
C GLY A 68 -4.58 -23.17 12.27
N PHE A 69 -4.76 -22.68 11.04
CA PHE A 69 -4.22 -23.30 9.83
C PHE A 69 -2.69 -23.40 9.87
N TYR A 70 -2.01 -22.31 10.25
CA TYR A 70 -0.55 -22.31 10.41
C TYR A 70 -0.06 -23.31 11.46
N GLN A 71 -0.80 -23.49 12.56
CA GLN A 71 -0.45 -24.48 13.59
C GLN A 71 -0.61 -25.91 13.06
N ARG A 72 -1.64 -26.18 12.24
CA ARG A 72 -1.81 -27.48 11.57
C ARG A 72 -0.72 -27.75 10.54
N LEU A 73 -0.36 -26.76 9.72
CA LEU A 73 0.75 -26.87 8.77
C LEU A 73 2.07 -27.17 9.48
N LYS A 74 2.37 -26.46 10.58
CA LYS A 74 3.58 -26.69 11.38
C LYS A 74 3.64 -28.12 11.92
N LYS A 75 2.54 -28.63 12.51
CA LYS A 75 2.45 -30.02 13.00
C LYS A 75 2.58 -31.05 11.89
N MET A 76 2.14 -30.74 10.67
CA MET A 76 2.33 -31.63 9.52
C MET A 76 3.82 -31.67 9.12
N GLN A 77 4.46 -30.50 9.01
CA GLN A 77 5.87 -30.41 8.68
C GLN A 77 6.77 -31.10 9.71
N GLU A 78 6.47 -30.97 11.00
CA GLU A 78 7.19 -31.65 12.09
C GLU A 78 7.10 -33.18 11.95
N ARG A 79 5.89 -33.71 11.71
CA ARG A 79 5.68 -35.16 11.48
C ARG A 79 6.46 -35.66 10.27
N THR A 80 6.36 -34.98 9.13
CA THR A 80 7.10 -35.34 7.91
C THR A 80 8.61 -35.34 8.16
N ARG A 81 9.13 -34.38 8.94
CA ARG A 81 10.56 -34.32 9.27
C ARG A 81 11.00 -35.51 10.12
N GLU A 82 10.20 -35.92 11.11
CA GLU A 82 10.49 -37.10 11.92
C GLU A 82 10.48 -38.39 11.11
N GLU A 83 9.51 -38.54 10.20
CA GLU A 83 9.42 -39.70 9.30
C GLU A 83 10.64 -39.81 8.40
N VAL A 84 11.04 -38.70 7.76
CA VAL A 84 12.22 -38.64 6.91
C VAL A 84 13.49 -38.95 7.72
N MET A 85 13.65 -38.40 8.93
CA MET A 85 14.82 -38.69 9.76
C MET A 85 14.89 -40.16 10.18
N LYS A 86 13.76 -40.78 10.56
CA LYS A 86 13.69 -42.22 10.89
C LYS A 86 14.05 -43.09 9.69
N GLU A 87 13.50 -42.78 8.52
CA GLU A 87 13.81 -43.49 7.29
C GLU A 87 15.29 -43.36 6.90
N THR A 88 15.86 -42.16 7.07
CA THR A 88 17.27 -41.89 6.80
C THR A 88 18.19 -42.68 7.74
N LEU A 89 17.87 -42.74 9.04
CA LEU A 89 18.64 -43.51 10.02
C LEU A 89 18.60 -45.02 9.74
N ASN A 90 17.47 -45.54 9.25
CA ASN A 90 17.32 -46.96 8.88
C ASN A 90 18.10 -47.37 7.62
N ARG A 91 18.57 -46.41 6.82
CA ARG A 91 19.35 -46.65 5.59
C ARG A 91 20.86 -46.59 5.80
N ILE A 92 21.35 -46.26 6.99
CA ILE A 92 22.79 -46.26 7.29
C ILE A 92 23.25 -47.72 7.46
N PRO A 93 24.20 -48.22 6.64
CA PRO A 93 24.71 -49.57 6.81
C PRO A 93 25.47 -49.66 8.15
N LYS A 94 25.19 -50.73 8.92
CA LYS A 94 25.85 -51.01 10.20
C LYS A 94 27.34 -51.29 10.03
#